data_AF-A0A9N7V1C4-F1
#
_entry.id   AF-A0A9N7V1C4-F1
#
_cell.length_a   1.000
_cell.length_b   1.000
_cell.length_c   1.000
_cell.angle_alpha   90.00
_cell.angle_beta   90.00
_cell.angle_gamma   90.00
#
_symmetry.space_group_name_H-M   'P 1'
#
loop_
_entity.id
_entity.type
_entity.pdbx_description
1 polymer ?
#
loop_
_entity_poly.entity_id
_entity_poly.type
_entity_poly.pdbx_seq_one_letter_code
_entity_poly.pdbx_strand_id
1 'polypeptide(L)'
;MFMKTHKTASSTFLNVLFRFGEKQKLKFAFPNSRNDFLYPSAFQHTYVQGFRSGMCFNIMCNHMRFNAPEVAKVLPKDTTYITILRDPAQLFESSFHYFGHIVPLTWRIPGEDKMAEFLRDPTIYFSPDGFNSFYLKNLLFFDFGQDNTLDADDPRVEQSIRLIDKRFHLVMLMEHFEESLILIKDILCWEMSDLLFFKLNSRKETTVSKLTPELRTKALQWNSIDWELYKHFNLTFWKKVEAYGRERMEKDVAELRMRNAEMVRICIEGGHSVVAGDIHEEAMQPWQPIGEKSIMGYNMKKNIDKAYQVLCQKMLTPEIQYLTDLGVNMWLTKLWGHVRNFINW
;
A
#
# COMPACT_ATOMS: atom_id res chain seq x y z
N MET A 1 1.40 -9.44 -11.17
CA MET A 1 0.29 -8.96 -10.33
C MET A 1 0.84 -8.47 -9.00
N PHE A 2 0.50 -7.25 -8.59
CA PHE A 2 0.78 -6.74 -7.25
C PHE A 2 -0.53 -6.64 -6.47
N MET A 3 -0.73 -7.51 -5.48
CA MET A 3 -1.87 -7.38 -4.56
C MET A 3 -1.55 -6.29 -3.56
N LYS A 4 -2.14 -5.13 -3.79
CA LYS A 4 -1.92 -3.92 -3.01
C LYS A 4 -2.72 -3.96 -1.69
N THR A 5 -2.03 -4.19 -0.59
CA THR A 5 -2.59 -4.13 0.77
C THR A 5 -2.61 -2.70 1.30
N HIS A 6 -3.51 -2.42 2.24
CA HIS A 6 -3.66 -1.09 2.82
C HIS A 6 -2.54 -0.75 3.80
N LYS A 7 -2.07 0.50 3.77
CA LYS A 7 -1.16 1.10 4.78
C LYS A 7 0.20 0.40 4.98
N THR A 8 0.70 -0.25 3.93
CA THR A 8 1.95 -1.03 3.88
C THR A 8 3.04 -0.39 2.99
N ALA A 9 3.03 0.94 2.83
CA ALA A 9 3.87 1.67 1.87
C ALA A 9 3.65 1.27 0.38
N SER A 10 2.51 0.65 0.10
CA SER A 10 2.16 0.14 -1.22
C SER A 10 2.10 1.21 -2.32
N SER A 11 1.81 2.49 -1.99
CA SER A 11 1.81 3.60 -2.97
C SER A 11 3.22 3.90 -3.51
N THR A 12 4.27 3.72 -2.69
CA THR A 12 5.66 3.86 -3.16
C THR A 12 5.99 2.77 -4.19
N PHE A 13 5.68 1.51 -3.88
CA PHE A 13 5.94 0.42 -4.84
C PHE A 13 5.05 0.51 -6.09
N LEU A 14 3.83 1.03 -5.94
CA LEU A 14 2.95 1.30 -7.07
C LEU A 14 3.56 2.30 -8.06
N ASN A 15 4.19 3.37 -7.57
CA ASN A 15 4.90 4.34 -8.41
C ASN A 15 6.05 3.68 -9.18
N VAL A 16 6.83 2.81 -8.52
CA VAL A 16 7.87 1.99 -9.16
C VAL A 16 7.28 1.14 -10.30
N LEU A 17 6.17 0.43 -10.05
CA LEU A 17 5.47 -0.39 -11.06
C LEU A 17 4.92 0.42 -12.23
N PHE A 18 4.37 1.62 -11.97
CA PHE A 18 3.86 2.51 -13.01
C PHE A 18 4.97 2.94 -13.96
N ARG A 19 6.08 3.43 -13.40
CA ARG A 19 7.24 3.84 -14.20
C ARG A 19 7.83 2.67 -15.00
N PHE A 20 7.94 1.48 -14.39
CA PHE A 20 8.41 0.29 -15.10
C PHE A 20 7.46 -0.09 -16.25
N GLY A 21 6.15 -0.12 -15.99
CA GLY A 21 5.17 -0.46 -17.02
C GLY A 21 5.16 0.54 -18.17
N GLU A 22 5.32 1.84 -17.91
CA GLU A 22 5.50 2.82 -18.98
C GLU A 22 6.81 2.62 -19.76
N LYS A 23 7.95 2.44 -19.06
CA LYS A 23 9.27 2.18 -19.68
C LYS A 23 9.18 1.02 -20.67
N GLN A 24 8.47 -0.04 -20.29
CA GLN A 24 8.32 -1.28 -21.07
C GLN A 24 7.06 -1.33 -21.93
N LYS A 25 6.27 -0.24 -22.00
CA LYS A 25 5.00 -0.15 -22.75
C LYS A 25 4.02 -1.29 -22.43
N LEU A 26 3.95 -1.67 -21.15
CA LEU A 26 3.11 -2.73 -20.64
C LEU A 26 1.66 -2.26 -20.47
N LYS A 27 0.72 -3.18 -20.66
CA LYS A 27 -0.70 -2.91 -20.52
C LYS A 27 -1.16 -3.14 -19.09
N PHE A 28 -1.72 -2.10 -18.48
CA PHE A 28 -2.28 -2.16 -17.13
C PHE A 28 -3.75 -2.59 -17.14
N ALA A 29 -4.11 -3.47 -16.22
CA ALA A 29 -5.49 -3.71 -15.83
C ALA A 29 -5.85 -2.67 -14.76
N PHE A 30 -6.54 -1.61 -15.16
CA PHE A 30 -6.99 -0.54 -14.27
C PHE A 30 -8.49 -0.68 -13.93
N PRO A 31 -8.92 -0.19 -12.76
CA PRO A 31 -10.33 -0.05 -12.44
C PRO A 31 -11.00 0.99 -13.34
N ASN A 32 -12.34 0.95 -13.41
CA ASN A 32 -13.13 1.99 -14.02
C ASN A 32 -13.71 2.94 -12.96
N SER A 33 -13.66 4.25 -13.20
CA SER A 33 -14.32 5.31 -12.40
C SER A 33 -13.73 5.61 -11.01
N ARG A 34 -12.81 4.80 -10.49
CA ARG A 34 -12.20 4.89 -9.14
C ARG A 34 -10.71 4.54 -9.17
N ASN A 35 -10.00 4.70 -8.05
CA ASN A 35 -8.62 4.19 -7.85
C ASN A 35 -8.54 2.73 -7.36
N ASP A 36 -9.68 2.12 -7.04
CA ASP A 36 -9.81 0.76 -6.51
C ASP A 36 -10.79 -0.08 -7.34
N PHE A 37 -10.73 -1.40 -7.22
CA PHE A 37 -11.66 -2.32 -7.88
C PHE A 37 -12.92 -2.58 -7.05
N LEU A 38 -13.70 -1.54 -6.79
CA LEU A 38 -14.97 -1.56 -6.02
C LEU A 38 -14.82 -2.18 -4.61
N TYR A 39 -13.72 -1.86 -3.96
CA TYR A 39 -13.49 -2.28 -2.57
C TYR A 39 -14.58 -1.69 -1.65
N PRO A 40 -15.15 -2.45 -0.69
CA PRO A 40 -14.68 -3.73 -0.13
C PRO A 40 -15.28 -5.00 -0.77
N SER A 41 -15.98 -4.89 -1.89
CA SER A 41 -16.53 -6.07 -2.58
C SER A 41 -15.40 -6.96 -3.08
N ALA A 42 -15.60 -8.28 -3.05
CA ALA A 42 -14.65 -9.22 -3.64
C ALA A 42 -14.42 -8.88 -5.11
N PHE A 43 -13.16 -8.90 -5.54
CA PHE A 43 -12.77 -8.55 -6.90
C PHE A 43 -13.52 -9.40 -7.93
N GLN A 44 -13.95 -8.78 -9.02
CA GLN A 44 -14.46 -9.44 -10.22
C GLN A 44 -13.74 -8.90 -11.45
N HIS A 45 -13.48 -9.76 -12.44
CA HIS A 45 -12.79 -9.36 -13.68
C HIS A 45 -13.50 -8.24 -14.45
N THR A 46 -14.82 -8.13 -14.30
CA THR A 46 -15.68 -7.08 -14.89
C THR A 46 -15.38 -5.68 -14.34
N TYR A 47 -14.66 -5.57 -13.22
CA TYR A 47 -14.26 -4.28 -12.64
C TYR A 47 -13.06 -3.66 -13.38
N VAL A 48 -12.39 -4.43 -14.23
CA VAL A 48 -11.29 -3.94 -15.08
C VAL A 48 -11.87 -3.14 -16.25
N GLN A 49 -11.39 -1.91 -16.41
CA GLN A 49 -11.83 -0.99 -17.46
C GLN A 49 -11.63 -1.62 -18.84
N GLY A 50 -12.73 -1.68 -19.60
CA GLY A 50 -12.72 -2.15 -20.98
C GLY A 50 -12.42 -3.65 -21.13
N PHE A 51 -12.54 -4.44 -20.06
CA PHE A 51 -12.32 -5.89 -20.13
C PHE A 51 -13.21 -6.56 -21.19
N ARG A 52 -12.60 -7.43 -22.01
CA ARG A 52 -13.25 -8.32 -22.97
C ARG A 52 -12.54 -9.66 -22.92
N SER A 53 -13.30 -10.74 -23.14
CA SER A 53 -12.72 -12.09 -23.23
C SER A 53 -11.60 -12.12 -24.29
N GLY A 54 -10.48 -12.77 -23.96
CA GLY A 54 -9.29 -12.83 -24.80
C GLY A 54 -8.32 -11.64 -24.67
N MET A 55 -8.65 -10.61 -23.89
CA MET A 55 -7.69 -9.55 -23.58
C MET A 55 -6.63 -10.05 -22.60
N CYS A 56 -5.37 -9.73 -22.88
CA CYS A 56 -4.26 -9.90 -21.95
C CYS A 56 -3.89 -8.55 -21.33
N PHE A 57 -3.56 -8.58 -20.05
CA PHE A 57 -2.97 -7.47 -19.29
C PHE A 57 -1.66 -7.94 -18.65
N ASN A 58 -0.70 -7.05 -18.49
CA ASN A 58 0.62 -7.36 -17.94
C ASN A 58 0.70 -7.03 -16.45
N ILE A 59 0.13 -5.89 -16.05
CA ILE A 59 0.23 -5.39 -14.67
C ILE A 59 -1.17 -5.12 -14.11
N MET A 60 -1.41 -5.59 -12.89
CA MET A 60 -2.59 -5.28 -12.09
C MET A 60 -2.09 -4.96 -10.68
N CYS A 61 -2.40 -3.77 -10.18
CA CYS A 61 -1.74 -3.24 -8.97
C CYS A 61 -2.60 -2.28 -8.13
N ASN A 62 -3.86 -2.02 -8.49
CA ASN A 62 -4.78 -1.22 -7.68
C ASN A 62 -5.36 -2.02 -6.50
N HIS A 63 -5.89 -1.31 -5.50
CA HIS A 63 -6.56 -1.92 -4.35
C HIS A 63 -7.74 -2.80 -4.79
N MET A 64 -7.87 -3.96 -4.16
CA MET A 64 -8.97 -4.91 -4.34
C MET A 64 -9.12 -5.76 -3.09
N ARG A 65 -10.30 -6.35 -2.90
CA ARG A 65 -10.45 -7.52 -2.02
C ARG A 65 -10.19 -8.76 -2.86
N PHE A 66 -9.09 -9.46 -2.58
CA PHE A 66 -8.53 -10.46 -3.50
C PHE A 66 -9.51 -11.61 -3.80
N ASN A 67 -9.59 -11.98 -5.07
CA ASN A 67 -10.40 -13.12 -5.53
C ASN A 67 -9.62 -13.87 -6.62
N ALA A 68 -8.94 -14.95 -6.24
CA ALA A 68 -7.98 -15.61 -7.11
C ALA A 68 -8.58 -16.17 -8.42
N PRO A 69 -9.74 -16.85 -8.41
CA PRO A 69 -10.42 -17.27 -9.65
C PRO A 69 -10.71 -16.11 -10.61
N GLU A 70 -11.09 -14.94 -10.09
CA GLU A 70 -11.41 -13.77 -10.90
C GLU A 70 -10.16 -13.08 -11.45
N VAL A 71 -9.09 -12.99 -10.66
CA VAL A 71 -7.79 -12.46 -11.14
C VAL A 71 -7.21 -13.34 -12.25
N ALA A 72 -7.37 -14.67 -12.16
CA ALA A 72 -6.90 -15.60 -13.18
C ALA A 72 -7.61 -15.47 -14.55
N LYS A 73 -8.75 -14.76 -14.61
CA LYS A 73 -9.43 -14.41 -15.87
C LYS A 73 -8.83 -13.18 -16.55
N VAL A 74 -8.08 -12.36 -15.82
CA VAL A 74 -7.50 -11.09 -16.30
C VAL A 74 -6.05 -11.25 -16.72
N LEU A 75 -5.29 -12.08 -16.00
CA LEU A 75 -3.84 -12.19 -16.15
C LEU A 75 -3.42 -13.56 -16.71
N PRO A 76 -2.33 -13.62 -17.49
CA PRO A 76 -1.76 -14.87 -17.99
C PRO A 76 -1.39 -15.89 -16.88
N LYS A 77 -1.28 -17.16 -17.24
CA LYS A 77 -0.99 -18.25 -16.28
C LYS A 77 0.41 -18.18 -15.66
N ASP A 78 1.37 -17.60 -16.37
CA ASP A 78 2.75 -17.38 -15.96
C ASP A 78 2.96 -16.06 -15.18
N THR A 79 1.87 -15.47 -14.68
CA THR A 79 1.93 -14.24 -13.88
C THR A 79 2.68 -14.43 -12.57
N THR A 80 3.71 -13.61 -12.34
CA THR A 80 4.32 -13.44 -11.01
C THR A 80 3.38 -12.69 -10.07
N TYR A 81 3.07 -13.28 -8.92
CA TYR A 81 2.24 -12.68 -7.85
C TYR A 81 3.11 -12.14 -6.74
N ILE A 82 2.94 -10.85 -6.45
CA ILE A 82 3.67 -10.11 -5.43
C ILE A 82 2.66 -9.39 -4.53
N THR A 83 2.97 -9.25 -3.25
CA THR A 83 2.23 -8.39 -2.31
C THR A 83 3.20 -7.85 -1.26
N ILE A 84 2.71 -7.04 -0.34
CA ILE A 84 3.49 -6.48 0.76
C ILE A 84 2.70 -6.54 2.06
N LEU A 85 3.35 -6.88 3.17
CA LEU A 85 2.78 -6.83 4.51
C LEU A 85 3.52 -5.80 5.36
N ARG A 86 2.96 -5.53 6.54
CA ARG A 86 3.54 -4.68 7.58
C ARG A 86 3.24 -5.32 8.93
N ASP A 87 4.07 -5.03 9.93
CA ASP A 87 3.79 -5.38 11.33
C ASP A 87 2.34 -5.00 11.69
N PRO A 88 1.51 -5.96 12.15
CA PRO A 88 0.08 -5.72 12.35
C PRO A 88 -0.25 -4.65 13.38
N ALA A 89 0.60 -4.42 14.39
CA ALA A 89 0.35 -3.36 15.37
C ALA A 89 0.60 -1.98 14.75
N GLN A 90 1.70 -1.82 14.02
CA GLN A 90 2.00 -0.60 13.26
C GLN A 90 0.99 -0.36 12.13
N LEU A 91 0.50 -1.43 11.51
CA LEU A 91 -0.58 -1.37 10.54
C LEU A 91 -1.86 -0.85 11.17
N PHE A 92 -2.26 -1.44 12.30
CA PHE A 92 -3.48 -1.06 13.02
C PHE A 92 -3.43 0.40 13.47
N GLU A 93 -2.30 0.88 14.00
CA GLU A 93 -2.12 2.29 14.32
C GLU A 93 -2.34 3.16 13.07
N SER A 94 -1.75 2.78 11.94
CA SER A 94 -1.89 3.56 10.73
C SER A 94 -3.30 3.50 10.11
N SER A 95 -4.00 2.37 10.21
CA SER A 95 -5.35 2.20 9.68
C SER A 95 -6.39 2.90 10.56
N PHE A 96 -6.27 2.79 11.88
CA PHE A 96 -7.20 3.38 12.84
C PHE A 96 -7.27 4.90 12.69
N HIS A 97 -6.13 5.58 12.62
CA HIS A 97 -6.09 7.03 12.43
C HIS A 97 -6.57 7.42 11.02
N TYR A 98 -6.13 6.71 9.98
CA TYR A 98 -6.45 7.08 8.60
C TYR A 98 -7.93 6.86 8.24
N PHE A 99 -8.57 5.81 8.78
CA PHE A 99 -9.94 5.44 8.44
C PHE A 99 -10.98 5.79 9.51
N GLY A 100 -10.58 6.25 10.71
CA GLY A 100 -11.52 6.50 11.82
C GLY A 100 -12.71 7.38 11.43
N HIS A 101 -12.47 8.46 10.67
CA HIS A 101 -13.55 9.35 10.20
C HIS A 101 -14.57 8.70 9.26
N ILE A 102 -14.26 7.54 8.65
CA ILE A 102 -15.19 6.79 7.79
C ILE A 102 -15.66 5.47 8.42
N VAL A 103 -15.31 5.22 9.69
CA VAL A 103 -15.74 4.06 10.48
C VAL A 103 -16.53 4.56 11.70
N PRO A 104 -17.88 4.60 11.62
CA PRO A 104 -18.73 5.20 12.65
C PRO A 104 -18.53 4.64 14.06
N LEU A 105 -18.12 3.37 14.17
CA LEU A 105 -17.80 2.72 15.45
C LEU A 105 -16.73 3.48 16.25
N THR A 106 -15.82 4.18 15.57
CA THR A 106 -14.73 4.92 16.24
C THR A 106 -15.16 6.29 16.78
N TRP A 107 -16.29 6.83 16.33
CA TRP A 107 -16.68 8.22 16.64
C TRP A 107 -17.07 8.40 18.10
N ARG A 108 -17.70 7.38 18.69
CA ARG A 108 -18.19 7.38 20.08
C ARG A 108 -17.14 6.96 21.10
N ILE A 109 -15.94 6.58 20.65
CA ILE A 109 -14.86 6.19 21.55
C ILE A 109 -14.43 7.44 22.34
N PRO A 110 -14.47 7.41 23.68
CA PRO A 110 -14.14 8.56 24.50
C PRO A 110 -12.62 8.79 24.55
N GLY A 111 -12.23 9.97 25.03
CA GLY A 111 -10.82 10.34 25.23
C GLY A 111 -10.14 10.87 23.97
N GLU A 112 -8.93 11.41 24.18
CA GLU A 112 -8.10 11.95 23.09
C GLU A 112 -7.43 10.82 22.29
N ASP A 113 -6.89 9.81 22.97
CA ASP A 113 -6.31 8.62 22.34
C ASP A 113 -7.37 7.51 22.18
N LYS A 114 -8.23 7.69 21.17
CA LYS A 114 -9.29 6.74 20.83
C LYS A 114 -8.75 5.35 20.46
N MET A 115 -7.55 5.26 19.92
CA MET A 115 -6.96 3.96 19.57
C MET A 115 -6.57 3.20 20.83
N ALA A 116 -5.92 3.86 21.79
CA ALA A 116 -5.59 3.24 23.07
C ALA A 116 -6.84 2.82 23.85
N GLU A 117 -7.89 3.65 23.82
CA GLU A 117 -9.18 3.32 24.43
C GLU A 117 -9.83 2.11 23.74
N PHE A 118 -9.86 2.09 22.41
CA PHE A 118 -10.35 0.95 21.63
C PHE A 118 -9.60 -0.34 22.01
N LEU A 119 -8.27 -0.29 22.07
CA LEU A 119 -7.44 -1.46 22.35
C LEU A 119 -7.56 -1.95 23.79
N ARG A 120 -8.04 -1.12 24.73
CA ARG A 120 -8.26 -1.55 26.12
C ARG A 120 -9.36 -2.61 26.19
N ASP A 121 -10.45 -2.41 25.45
CA ASP A 121 -11.53 -3.38 25.32
C ASP A 121 -12.21 -3.26 23.94
N PRO A 122 -11.65 -3.93 22.91
CA PRO A 122 -12.18 -3.84 21.55
C PRO A 122 -13.62 -4.36 21.43
N THR A 123 -14.05 -5.27 22.32
CA THR A 123 -15.35 -5.92 22.24
C THR A 123 -16.52 -4.96 22.48
N ILE A 124 -16.27 -3.87 23.21
CA ILE A 124 -17.24 -2.79 23.44
C ILE A 124 -17.46 -1.95 22.18
N TYR A 125 -16.41 -1.76 21.38
CA TYR A 125 -16.40 -0.80 20.28
C TYR A 125 -16.50 -1.43 18.89
N PHE A 126 -16.28 -2.74 18.77
CA PHE A 126 -16.27 -3.44 17.49
C PHE A 126 -17.55 -4.24 17.26
N SER A 127 -18.09 -4.14 16.05
CA SER A 127 -19.13 -5.03 15.54
C SER A 127 -18.77 -5.47 14.11
N PRO A 128 -18.83 -6.78 13.80
CA PRO A 128 -18.57 -7.32 12.46
C PRO A 128 -19.41 -6.63 11.37
N ASP A 129 -20.69 -6.40 11.65
CA ASP A 129 -21.65 -5.83 10.71
C ASP A 129 -21.61 -4.29 10.66
N GLY A 130 -20.70 -3.67 11.43
CA GLY A 130 -20.52 -2.24 11.44
C GLY A 130 -20.08 -1.70 10.07
N PHE A 131 -20.61 -0.55 9.66
CA PHE A 131 -20.19 0.09 8.43
C PHE A 131 -18.68 0.34 8.43
N ASN A 132 -17.98 -0.17 7.42
CA ASN A 132 -16.52 -0.13 7.29
C ASN A 132 -15.73 -0.75 8.47
N SER A 133 -16.35 -1.60 9.29
CA SER A 133 -15.71 -2.27 10.43
C SER A 133 -14.46 -3.07 10.04
N PHE A 134 -14.38 -3.55 8.80
CA PHE A 134 -13.25 -4.33 8.28
C PHE A 134 -11.90 -3.60 8.33
N TYR A 135 -11.87 -2.26 8.43
CA TYR A 135 -10.63 -1.51 8.65
C TYR A 135 -10.05 -1.65 10.07
N LEU A 136 -10.84 -2.16 11.02
CA LEU A 136 -10.50 -2.23 12.44
C LEU A 136 -10.01 -3.61 12.90
N LYS A 137 -10.04 -4.67 12.08
CA LYS A 137 -9.62 -6.00 12.52
C LYS A 137 -9.02 -6.78 11.35
N ASN A 138 -7.83 -7.35 11.53
CA ASN A 138 -7.13 -8.23 10.57
C ASN A 138 -7.24 -7.74 9.10
N LEU A 139 -6.83 -6.49 8.86
CA LEU A 139 -7.02 -5.80 7.58
C LEU A 139 -6.26 -6.48 6.43
N LEU A 140 -5.06 -7.03 6.69
CA LEU A 140 -4.32 -7.75 5.63
C LEU A 140 -5.09 -8.99 5.20
N PHE A 141 -5.58 -9.78 6.17
CA PHE A 141 -6.37 -10.97 5.89
C PHE A 141 -7.66 -10.65 5.11
N PHE A 142 -8.30 -9.51 5.43
CA PHE A 142 -9.44 -9.00 4.67
C PHE A 142 -9.05 -8.63 3.23
N ASP A 143 -7.92 -7.94 3.02
CA ASP A 143 -7.39 -7.59 1.69
C ASP A 143 -7.12 -8.87 0.85
N PHE A 144 -6.68 -9.97 1.48
CA PHE A 144 -6.55 -11.29 0.85
C PHE A 144 -7.89 -11.99 0.54
N GLY A 145 -9.02 -11.30 0.73
CA GLY A 145 -10.35 -11.81 0.40
C GLY A 145 -10.95 -12.74 1.45
N GLN A 146 -10.32 -12.85 2.62
CA GLN A 146 -10.76 -13.75 3.67
C GLN A 146 -11.75 -13.07 4.62
N ASP A 147 -12.33 -13.86 5.52
CA ASP A 147 -13.10 -13.37 6.66
C ASP A 147 -12.12 -12.97 7.77
N ASN A 148 -12.08 -11.68 8.09
CA ASN A 148 -11.18 -11.09 9.07
C ASN A 148 -11.72 -11.12 10.50
N THR A 149 -12.91 -11.69 10.70
CA THR A 149 -13.59 -11.78 11.99
C THR A 149 -13.45 -13.13 12.67
N LEU A 150 -12.91 -14.13 11.96
CA LEU A 150 -12.59 -15.47 12.46
C LEU A 150 -11.74 -15.42 13.75
N ASP A 151 -11.79 -16.54 14.47
CA ASP A 151 -10.86 -16.82 15.55
C ASP A 151 -9.51 -17.31 14.99
N ALA A 152 -8.42 -17.03 15.70
CA ALA A 152 -7.06 -17.33 15.22
C ALA A 152 -6.76 -18.83 15.11
N ASP A 153 -7.45 -19.65 15.91
CA ASP A 153 -7.36 -21.11 15.92
C ASP A 153 -8.32 -21.78 14.93
N ASP A 154 -9.13 -21.00 14.20
CA ASP A 154 -9.98 -21.54 13.14
C ASP A 154 -9.11 -22.17 12.03
N PRO A 155 -9.34 -23.45 11.65
CA PRO A 155 -8.55 -24.15 10.63
C PRO A 155 -8.49 -23.42 9.27
N ARG A 156 -9.49 -22.58 8.97
CA ARG A 156 -9.52 -21.75 7.75
C ARG A 156 -8.39 -20.72 7.73
N VAL A 157 -7.92 -20.23 8.89
CA VAL A 157 -6.80 -19.29 8.98
C VAL A 157 -5.53 -19.93 8.42
N GLU A 158 -5.14 -21.08 8.95
CA GLU A 158 -3.95 -21.80 8.49
C GLU A 158 -4.08 -22.22 7.01
N GLN A 159 -5.26 -22.72 6.61
CA GLN A 159 -5.54 -23.07 5.22
C GLN A 159 -5.33 -21.88 4.28
N SER A 160 -5.84 -20.70 4.64
CA SER A 160 -5.70 -19.49 3.83
C SER A 160 -4.26 -18.99 3.77
N ILE A 161 -3.50 -19.03 4.88
CA ILE A 161 -2.06 -18.69 4.88
C ILE A 161 -1.30 -19.59 3.90
N ARG A 162 -1.54 -20.91 3.93
CA ARG A 162 -0.92 -21.87 2.99
C ARG A 162 -1.31 -21.60 1.53
N LEU A 163 -2.57 -21.22 1.28
CA LEU A 163 -3.02 -20.87 -0.07
C LEU A 163 -2.38 -19.57 -0.60
N ILE A 164 -2.18 -18.59 0.28
CA ILE A 164 -1.45 -17.36 -0.05
C ILE A 164 0.01 -17.70 -0.35
N ASP A 165 0.68 -18.46 0.50
CA ASP A 165 2.10 -18.83 0.34
C ASP A 165 2.35 -19.61 -0.96
N LYS A 166 1.45 -20.54 -1.31
CA LYS A 166 1.53 -21.26 -2.58
C LYS A 166 1.36 -20.37 -3.81
N ARG A 167 0.63 -19.26 -3.69
CA ARG A 167 0.27 -18.40 -4.83
C ARG A 167 1.25 -17.24 -5.04
N PHE A 168 1.69 -16.61 -3.96
CA PHE A 168 2.51 -15.42 -4.00
C PHE A 168 3.99 -15.80 -4.10
N HIS A 169 4.63 -15.38 -5.19
CA HIS A 169 6.04 -15.66 -5.45
C HIS A 169 6.94 -14.88 -4.48
N LEU A 170 6.50 -13.67 -4.09
CA LEU A 170 7.11 -12.88 -3.04
C LEU A 170 6.04 -12.15 -2.24
N VAL A 171 6.11 -12.29 -0.92
CA VAL A 171 5.43 -11.43 0.04
C VAL A 171 6.49 -10.52 0.64
N MET A 172 6.48 -9.25 0.25
CA MET A 172 7.39 -8.22 0.72
C MET A 172 7.06 -7.84 2.18
N LEU A 173 8.02 -7.27 2.89
CA LEU A 173 7.81 -6.70 4.21
C LEU A 173 8.15 -5.22 4.19
N MET A 174 7.23 -4.37 4.66
CA MET A 174 7.45 -2.93 4.73
C MET A 174 8.66 -2.57 5.59
N GLU A 175 8.92 -3.31 6.67
CA GLU A 175 10.08 -3.10 7.54
C GLU A 175 11.42 -3.39 6.85
N HIS A 176 11.38 -4.19 5.79
CA HIS A 176 12.53 -4.59 4.95
C HIS A 176 12.27 -4.20 3.49
N PHE A 177 11.78 -2.96 3.28
CA PHE A 177 11.30 -2.51 1.97
C PHE A 177 12.40 -2.54 0.91
N GLU A 178 13.62 -2.18 1.26
CA GLU A 178 14.74 -2.11 0.31
C GLU A 178 15.21 -3.52 -0.08
N GLU A 179 15.35 -4.43 0.88
CA GLU A 179 15.60 -5.85 0.63
C GLU A 179 14.48 -6.47 -0.22
N SER A 180 13.23 -6.10 0.07
CA SER A 180 12.08 -6.51 -0.72
C SER A 180 12.19 -6.06 -2.18
N LEU A 181 12.63 -4.83 -2.45
CA LEU A 181 12.86 -4.34 -3.82
C LEU A 181 14.03 -5.08 -4.50
N ILE A 182 15.09 -5.42 -3.78
CA ILE A 182 16.18 -6.23 -4.34
C ILE A 182 15.69 -7.63 -4.74
N LEU A 183 14.83 -8.26 -3.93
CA LEU A 183 14.22 -9.55 -4.30
C LEU A 183 13.29 -9.41 -5.52
N ILE A 184 12.55 -8.30 -5.64
CA ILE A 184 11.76 -8.01 -6.85
C ILE A 184 12.66 -7.91 -8.08
N LYS A 185 13.79 -7.21 -7.94
CA LYS A 185 14.77 -7.05 -9.01
C LYS A 185 15.26 -8.40 -9.53
N ASP A 186 15.56 -9.32 -8.63
CA ASP A 186 16.01 -10.67 -8.97
C ASP A 186 14.88 -11.49 -9.65
N ILE A 187 13.68 -11.50 -9.05
CA ILE A 187 12.54 -12.29 -9.56
C ILE A 187 12.05 -11.82 -10.94
N LEU A 188 12.09 -10.51 -11.20
CA LEU A 188 11.59 -9.94 -12.46
C LEU A 188 12.70 -9.57 -13.44
N CYS A 189 13.96 -9.89 -13.11
CA CYS A 189 15.14 -9.52 -13.91
C CYS A 189 15.22 -8.01 -14.20
N TRP A 190 14.88 -7.17 -13.21
CA TRP A 190 14.94 -5.72 -13.37
C TRP A 190 16.36 -5.17 -13.17
N GLU A 191 16.57 -3.94 -13.62
CA GLU A 191 17.80 -3.19 -13.37
C GLU A 191 17.69 -2.40 -12.06
N MET A 192 18.83 -2.04 -11.47
CA MET A 192 18.84 -1.21 -10.26
C MET A 192 18.13 0.13 -10.46
N SER A 193 18.22 0.71 -11.66
CA SER A 193 17.52 1.96 -12.02
C SER A 193 16.00 1.84 -12.03
N ASP A 194 15.45 0.64 -12.18
CA ASP A 194 14.00 0.44 -12.15
C ASP A 194 13.45 0.56 -10.72
N LEU A 195 14.28 0.31 -9.71
CA LEU A 195 13.90 0.27 -8.29
C LEU A 195 13.85 1.62 -7.59
N LEU A 196 14.43 2.67 -8.17
CA LEU A 196 14.63 3.96 -7.49
C LEU A 196 13.29 4.51 -6.98
N PHE A 197 13.23 5.07 -5.78
CA PHE A 197 11.95 5.48 -5.21
C PHE A 197 12.07 6.66 -4.27
N PHE A 198 10.97 7.39 -4.14
CA PHE A 198 10.73 8.30 -3.03
C PHE A 198 9.63 7.72 -2.14
N LYS A 199 9.71 8.00 -0.84
CA LYS A 199 8.69 7.57 0.12
C LYS A 199 7.44 8.42 -0.09
N LEU A 200 6.40 7.85 -0.67
CA LEU A 200 5.15 8.54 -0.95
C LEU A 200 4.12 8.15 0.10
N ASN A 201 3.18 9.07 0.36
CA ASN A 201 2.06 8.84 1.28
C ASN A 201 2.51 8.58 2.74
N SER A 202 3.65 9.15 3.14
CA SER A 202 4.13 9.13 4.52
C SER A 202 3.40 10.16 5.37
N ARG A 203 3.08 9.81 6.62
CA ARG A 203 2.53 10.76 7.59
C ARG A 203 3.63 11.60 8.23
N LYS A 204 3.29 12.81 8.66
CA LYS A 204 4.12 13.65 9.53
C LYS A 204 4.45 12.87 10.81
N GLU A 205 5.73 12.79 11.19
CA GLU A 205 6.17 11.97 12.33
C GLU A 205 5.44 12.32 13.64
N THR A 206 5.12 13.60 13.86
CA THR A 206 4.39 14.06 15.06
C THR A 206 2.95 13.57 15.15
N THR A 207 2.39 13.04 14.06
CA THR A 207 1.03 12.48 13.99
C THR A 207 1.02 10.95 14.13
N VAL A 208 2.20 10.32 14.19
CA VAL A 208 2.31 8.87 14.36
C VAL A 208 2.35 8.56 15.85
N SER A 209 1.33 7.84 16.33
CA SER A 209 1.22 7.47 17.73
C SER A 209 2.31 6.45 18.09
N LYS A 210 3.18 6.80 19.05
CA LYS A 210 4.18 5.86 19.57
C LYS A 210 3.48 4.80 20.41
N LEU A 211 3.35 3.59 19.87
CA LEU A 211 2.78 2.45 20.59
C LEU A 211 3.67 2.08 21.77
N THR A 212 3.12 2.14 22.99
CA THR A 212 3.77 1.54 24.16
C THR A 212 3.84 0.01 23.99
N PRO A 213 4.77 -0.69 24.69
CA PRO A 213 4.84 -2.15 24.63
C PRO A 213 3.49 -2.83 24.98
N GLU A 214 2.74 -2.26 25.92
CA GLU A 214 1.41 -2.75 26.29
C GLU A 214 0.40 -2.60 25.14
N LEU A 215 0.28 -1.40 24.56
CA LEU A 215 -0.65 -1.14 23.44
C LEU A 215 -0.28 -1.98 22.23
N ARG A 216 1.02 -2.15 21.96
CA ARG A 216 1.49 -3.04 20.90
C ARG A 216 1.01 -4.47 21.10
N THR A 217 1.10 -4.98 22.33
CA THR A 217 0.66 -6.34 22.66
C THR A 217 -0.84 -6.49 22.44
N LYS A 218 -1.65 -5.53 22.91
CA LYS A 218 -3.11 -5.52 22.68
C LYS A 218 -3.46 -5.43 21.20
N ALA A 219 -2.74 -4.61 20.42
CA ALA A 219 -2.96 -4.50 18.99
C ALA A 219 -2.64 -5.80 18.24
N LEU A 220 -1.58 -6.52 18.62
CA LEU A 220 -1.26 -7.84 18.06
C LEU A 220 -2.28 -8.91 18.46
N GLN A 221 -2.75 -8.89 19.71
CA GLN A 221 -3.79 -9.81 20.19
C GLN A 221 -5.11 -9.59 19.44
N TRP A 222 -5.50 -8.33 19.24
CA TRP A 222 -6.70 -7.96 18.49
C TRP A 222 -6.61 -8.34 17.00
N ASN A 223 -5.43 -8.16 16.41
CA ASN A 223 -5.14 -8.53 15.01
C ASN A 223 -4.34 -9.84 14.93
N SER A 224 -4.79 -10.85 15.67
CA SER A 224 -4.09 -12.12 15.83
C SER A 224 -3.89 -12.89 14.52
N ILE A 225 -4.86 -12.84 13.59
CA ILE A 225 -4.73 -13.51 12.29
C ILE A 225 -3.66 -12.82 11.44
N ASP A 226 -3.68 -11.48 11.39
CA ASP A 226 -2.63 -10.74 10.69
C ASP A 226 -1.26 -10.98 11.34
N TRP A 227 -1.20 -11.25 12.65
CA TRP A 227 0.02 -11.65 13.33
C TRP A 227 0.54 -13.03 12.93
N GLU A 228 -0.33 -14.04 12.84
CA GLU A 228 0.06 -15.36 12.31
C GLU A 228 0.53 -15.26 10.86
N LEU A 229 -0.20 -14.49 10.03
CA LEU A 229 0.15 -14.20 8.64
C LEU A 229 1.53 -13.55 8.54
N TYR A 230 1.79 -12.50 9.34
CA TYR A 230 3.06 -11.78 9.34
C TYR A 230 4.22 -12.69 9.78
N LYS A 231 4.05 -13.47 10.85
CA LYS A 231 5.08 -14.42 11.31
C LYS A 231 5.45 -15.44 10.24
N HIS A 232 4.46 -16.03 9.58
CA HIS A 232 4.70 -16.98 8.47
C HIS A 232 5.53 -16.33 7.36
N PHE A 233 5.10 -15.15 6.89
CA PHE A 233 5.77 -14.49 5.78
C PHE A 233 7.11 -13.86 6.18
N ASN A 234 7.33 -13.48 7.43
CA ASN A 234 8.63 -13.08 7.94
C ASN A 234 9.66 -14.22 7.81
N LEU A 235 9.28 -15.44 8.22
CA LEU A 235 10.13 -16.62 8.06
C LEU A 235 10.43 -16.93 6.59
N THR A 236 9.41 -16.91 5.72
CA THR A 236 9.63 -17.19 4.28
C THR A 236 10.44 -16.10 3.58
N PHE A 237 10.26 -14.83 3.98
CA PHE A 237 11.01 -13.70 3.46
C PHE A 237 12.50 -13.86 3.73
N TRP A 238 12.88 -14.13 4.98
CA TRP A 238 14.29 -14.31 5.32
C TRP A 238 14.91 -15.54 4.68
N LYS A 239 14.15 -16.63 4.45
CA LYS A 239 14.63 -17.74 3.61
C LYS A 239 14.96 -17.31 2.17
N LYS A 240 14.19 -16.39 1.59
CA LYS A 240 14.48 -15.83 0.26
C LYS A 240 15.71 -14.92 0.28
N VAL A 241 15.90 -14.13 1.33
CA VAL A 241 17.11 -13.33 1.54
C VAL A 241 18.35 -14.23 1.68
N GLU A 242 18.28 -15.33 2.43
CA GLU A 242 19.38 -16.31 2.50
C GLU A 242 19.71 -16.92 1.15
N ALA A 243 18.69 -17.31 0.39
CA ALA A 243 18.87 -17.86 -0.95
C ALA A 243 19.48 -16.85 -1.94
N TYR A 244 19.17 -15.56 -1.80
CA TYR A 244 19.81 -14.49 -2.56
C TYR A 244 21.29 -14.27 -2.15
N GLY A 245 21.58 -14.50 -0.87
CA GLY A 245 22.88 -14.31 -0.23
C GLY A 245 22.95 -13.01 0.56
N ARG A 246 23.27 -13.09 1.87
CA ARG A 246 23.30 -11.92 2.78
C ARG A 246 24.29 -10.83 2.36
N GLU A 247 25.52 -11.21 2.03
CA GLU A 247 26.55 -10.25 1.60
C GLU A 247 26.15 -9.53 0.30
N ARG A 248 25.60 -10.28 -0.66
CA ARG A 248 25.06 -9.71 -1.90
C ARG A 248 23.89 -8.78 -1.61
N MET A 249 22.97 -9.17 -0.73
CA MET A 249 21.83 -8.34 -0.31
C MET A 249 22.28 -7.01 0.29
N GLU A 250 23.22 -7.04 1.24
CA GLU A 250 23.75 -5.83 1.89
C GLU A 250 24.39 -4.87 0.87
N LYS A 251 25.19 -5.41 -0.07
CA LYS A 251 25.81 -4.62 -1.13
C LYS A 251 24.76 -3.96 -2.04
N ASP A 252 23.78 -4.72 -2.49
CA ASP A 252 22.76 -4.22 -3.42
C ASP A 252 21.82 -3.21 -2.74
N VAL A 253 21.49 -3.41 -1.47
CA VAL A 253 20.74 -2.44 -0.65
C VAL A 253 21.55 -1.16 -0.46
N ALA A 254 22.86 -1.26 -0.18
CA ALA A 254 23.72 -0.08 -0.05
C ALA A 254 23.79 0.71 -1.37
N GLU A 255 23.88 0.04 -2.52
CA GLU A 255 23.83 0.69 -3.83
C GLU A 255 22.46 1.37 -4.07
N LEU A 256 21.36 0.69 -3.76
CA LEU A 256 20.01 1.25 -3.90
C LEU A 256 19.84 2.52 -3.05
N ARG A 257 20.29 2.49 -1.79
CA ARG A 257 20.27 3.65 -0.88
C ARG A 257 21.09 4.81 -1.43
N MET A 258 22.30 4.53 -1.93
CA MET A 258 23.16 5.55 -2.52
C MET A 258 22.50 6.22 -3.73
N ARG A 259 21.94 5.43 -4.66
CA ARG A 259 21.27 5.96 -5.86
C ARG A 259 19.99 6.73 -5.51
N ASN A 260 19.21 6.27 -4.53
CA ASN A 260 18.06 7.02 -4.04
C ASN A 260 18.47 8.36 -3.42
N ALA A 261 19.54 8.39 -2.61
CA ALA A 261 20.06 9.63 -2.04
C ALA A 261 20.53 10.61 -3.13
N GLU A 262 21.15 10.11 -4.20
CA GLU A 262 21.48 10.93 -5.36
C GLU A 262 20.22 11.54 -6.00
N MET A 263 19.20 10.73 -6.26
CA MET A 263 17.92 11.20 -6.81
C MET A 263 17.23 12.23 -5.90
N VAL A 264 17.32 12.10 -4.57
CA VAL A 264 16.82 13.11 -3.63
C VAL A 264 17.50 14.47 -3.87
N ARG A 265 18.84 14.50 -4.01
CA ARG A 265 19.58 15.76 -4.24
C ARG A 265 19.26 16.40 -5.60
N ILE A 266 19.00 15.57 -6.60
CA ILE A 266 18.65 16.00 -7.96
C ILE A 266 17.22 16.56 -7.97
N CYS A 267 16.25 15.80 -7.49
CA CYS A 267 14.84 16.06 -7.72
C CYS A 267 14.16 16.91 -6.65
N ILE A 268 14.56 16.81 -5.38
CA ILE A 268 13.76 17.31 -4.25
C ILE A 268 14.32 18.63 -3.74
N GLU A 269 13.47 19.66 -3.73
CA GLU A 269 13.80 20.95 -3.12
C GLU A 269 14.03 20.78 -1.61
N GLY A 270 15.17 21.28 -1.12
CA GLY A 270 15.58 21.12 0.28
C GLY A 270 15.93 19.68 0.70
N GLY A 271 15.77 18.68 -0.18
CA GLY A 271 16.08 17.28 0.10
C GLY A 271 15.17 16.59 1.13
N HIS A 272 14.00 17.17 1.45
CA HIS A 272 13.08 16.64 2.46
C HIS A 272 11.62 16.76 2.03
N SER A 273 10.74 16.00 2.67
CA SER A 273 9.29 16.09 2.48
C SER A 273 8.70 17.29 3.22
N VAL A 274 7.65 17.89 2.67
CA VAL A 274 6.92 19.03 3.24
C VAL A 274 5.46 18.67 3.51
N VAL A 275 4.80 19.43 4.38
CA VAL A 275 3.35 19.27 4.61
C VAL A 275 2.59 19.69 3.35
N ALA A 276 1.40 19.13 3.14
CA ALA A 276 0.65 19.35 1.90
C ALA A 276 0.34 20.83 1.58
N GLY A 277 0.19 21.67 2.61
CA GLY A 277 -0.04 23.12 2.43
C GLY A 277 1.16 23.89 1.89
N ASP A 278 2.38 23.35 2.01
CA ASP A 278 3.63 23.97 1.56
C ASP A 278 4.07 23.46 0.18
N ILE A 279 3.27 22.60 -0.46
CA ILE A 279 3.56 22.08 -1.79
C ILE A 279 3.16 23.12 -2.83
N HIS A 280 4.13 23.55 -3.64
CA HIS A 280 3.96 24.62 -4.62
C HIS A 280 3.04 24.24 -5.79
N GLU A 281 3.11 22.99 -6.24
CA GLU A 281 2.34 22.50 -7.39
C GLU A 281 1.14 21.68 -6.94
N GLU A 282 -0.07 22.11 -7.29
CA GLU A 282 -1.31 21.40 -6.94
C GLU A 282 -1.32 19.95 -7.46
N ALA A 283 -0.73 19.71 -8.64
CA ALA A 283 -0.58 18.38 -9.23
C ALA A 283 0.30 17.43 -8.39
N MET A 284 1.12 17.96 -7.49
CA MET A 284 1.98 17.18 -6.59
C MET A 284 1.39 17.01 -5.18
N GLN A 285 0.21 17.57 -4.91
CA GLN A 285 -0.40 17.45 -3.59
C GLN A 285 -0.96 16.03 -3.36
N PRO A 286 -0.54 15.34 -2.29
CA PRO A 286 -1.05 14.02 -1.97
C PRO A 286 -2.50 14.12 -1.47
N TRP A 287 -3.26 13.05 -1.71
CA TRP A 287 -4.62 12.94 -1.19
C TRP A 287 -4.63 12.94 0.35
N GLN A 288 -5.41 13.83 0.95
CA GLN A 288 -5.62 13.90 2.39
C GLN A 288 -6.90 13.14 2.82
N PRO A 289 -6.87 12.30 3.86
CA PRO A 289 -8.10 11.78 4.45
C PRO A 289 -9.01 12.90 4.99
N ILE A 290 -10.30 12.61 5.14
CA ILE A 290 -11.25 13.57 5.74
C ILE A 290 -10.85 13.79 7.21
N GLY A 291 -10.83 15.04 7.68
CA GLY A 291 -10.50 15.38 9.06
C GLY A 291 -9.00 15.40 9.41
N GLU A 292 -8.10 14.96 8.52
CA GLU A 292 -6.67 14.87 8.80
C GLU A 292 -5.83 15.39 7.62
N LYS A 293 -4.86 16.29 7.91
CA LYS A 293 -3.90 16.86 6.93
C LYS A 293 -2.47 16.44 7.25
N SER A 294 -2.25 15.15 7.47
CA SER A 294 -0.96 14.62 7.94
C SER A 294 -0.09 14.01 6.84
N ILE A 295 -0.63 13.79 5.64
CA ILE A 295 0.13 13.16 4.56
C ILE A 295 1.09 14.17 3.94
N MET A 296 2.38 13.84 3.97
CA MET A 296 3.47 14.65 3.46
C MET A 296 3.67 14.40 1.96
N GLY A 297 4.21 15.41 1.27
CA GLY A 297 4.65 15.31 -0.12
C GLY A 297 5.99 16.00 -0.32
N TYR A 298 6.30 16.42 -1.54
CA TYR A 298 7.60 16.97 -1.90
C TYR A 298 7.44 18.14 -2.86
N ASN A 299 8.34 19.11 -2.75
CA ASN A 299 8.52 20.13 -3.77
C ASN A 299 9.60 19.67 -4.76
N MET A 300 9.28 19.74 -6.05
CA MET A 300 10.26 19.45 -7.10
C MET A 300 11.20 20.65 -7.28
N LYS A 301 12.51 20.38 -7.40
CA LYS A 301 13.52 21.40 -7.63
C LYS A 301 13.29 22.08 -8.98
N LYS A 302 13.42 23.41 -9.05
CA LYS A 302 13.16 24.18 -10.29
C LYS A 302 14.21 23.97 -11.38
N ASN A 303 15.48 23.85 -11.00
CA ASN A 303 16.63 23.76 -11.93
C ASN A 303 17.15 22.32 -12.00
N ILE A 304 16.33 21.40 -12.53
CA ILE A 304 16.72 20.01 -12.79
C ILE A 304 17.27 19.90 -14.21
N ASP A 305 18.35 19.14 -14.39
CA ASP A 305 18.86 18.82 -15.73
C ASP A 305 17.75 18.14 -16.56
N LYS A 306 17.65 18.51 -17.85
CA LYS A 306 16.64 17.98 -18.78
C LYS A 306 16.62 16.44 -18.81
N ALA A 307 17.76 15.79 -18.61
CA ALA A 307 17.86 14.33 -18.56
C ALA A 307 17.05 13.70 -17.41
N TYR A 308 16.87 14.41 -16.29
CA TYR A 308 16.19 13.90 -15.10
C TYR A 308 14.78 14.47 -14.90
N GLN A 309 14.40 15.54 -15.60
CA GLN A 309 13.15 16.26 -15.37
C GLN A 309 11.91 15.35 -15.38
N VAL A 310 11.78 14.51 -16.43
CA VAL A 310 10.64 13.59 -16.57
C VAL A 310 10.66 12.51 -15.48
N LEU A 311 11.83 11.98 -15.15
CA LEU A 311 11.95 10.95 -14.12
C LEU A 311 11.61 11.53 -12.73
N CYS A 312 12.16 12.68 -12.38
CA CYS A 312 11.85 13.38 -11.13
C CYS A 312 10.36 13.65 -10.99
N GLN A 313 9.72 14.19 -12.04
CA GLN A 313 8.27 14.41 -12.07
C GLN A 313 7.53 13.13 -11.71
N LYS A 314 7.77 12.04 -12.46
CA LYS A 314 7.11 10.75 -12.26
C LYS A 314 7.36 10.15 -10.88
N MET A 315 8.58 10.26 -10.34
CA MET A 315 8.92 9.75 -9.00
C MET A 315 8.19 10.50 -7.89
N LEU A 316 7.88 11.78 -8.10
CA LEU A 316 7.21 12.66 -7.12
C LEU A 316 5.67 12.65 -7.27
N THR A 317 5.15 12.29 -8.44
CA THR A 317 3.70 12.26 -8.70
C THR A 317 2.98 11.30 -7.75
N PRO A 318 2.02 11.79 -6.94
CA PRO A 318 1.23 10.92 -6.07
C PRO A 318 0.30 9.99 -6.87
N GLU A 319 -0.09 8.89 -6.22
CA GLU A 319 -0.80 7.77 -6.88
C GLU A 319 -2.05 8.18 -7.68
N ILE A 320 -2.89 9.06 -7.14
CA ILE A 320 -4.17 9.43 -7.78
C ILE A 320 -3.93 10.23 -9.07
N GLN A 321 -2.95 11.13 -9.05
CA GLN A 321 -2.54 11.91 -10.19
C GLN A 321 -1.89 11.02 -11.24
N TYR A 322 -0.99 10.12 -10.82
CA TYR A 322 -0.34 9.19 -11.76
C TYR A 322 -1.35 8.23 -12.43
N LEU A 323 -2.34 7.72 -11.69
CA LEU A 323 -3.44 6.94 -12.30
C LEU A 323 -4.18 7.75 -13.37
N THR A 324 -4.41 9.05 -13.14
CA THR A 324 -5.02 9.94 -14.13
C THR A 324 -4.12 10.09 -15.37
N ASP A 325 -2.82 10.27 -15.18
CA ASP A 325 -1.84 10.39 -16.27
C ASP A 325 -1.75 9.11 -17.13
N LEU A 326 -1.99 7.94 -16.51
CA LEU A 326 -2.07 6.65 -17.18
C LEU A 326 -3.45 6.36 -17.81
N GLY A 327 -4.36 7.34 -17.81
CA GLY A 327 -5.65 7.27 -18.51
C GLY A 327 -6.78 6.62 -17.72
N VAL A 328 -6.64 6.43 -16.40
CA VAL A 328 -7.71 5.91 -15.56
C VAL A 328 -8.81 6.97 -15.39
N ASN A 329 -10.06 6.59 -15.65
CA ASN A 329 -11.18 7.46 -15.34
C ASN A 329 -11.38 7.52 -13.83
N MET A 330 -11.13 8.68 -13.23
CA MET A 330 -11.13 8.92 -11.78
C MET A 330 -12.32 9.75 -11.29
N TRP A 331 -13.41 9.88 -12.06
CA TRP A 331 -14.47 10.85 -11.78
C TRP A 331 -15.13 10.69 -10.40
N LEU A 332 -15.36 9.46 -9.90
CA LEU A 332 -15.93 9.26 -8.56
C LEU A 332 -14.93 9.68 -7.48
N THR A 333 -13.66 9.31 -7.61
CA THR A 333 -12.62 9.70 -6.65
C THR A 333 -12.45 11.24 -6.63
N LYS A 334 -12.48 11.89 -7.80
CA LYS A 334 -12.44 13.36 -7.90
C LYS A 334 -13.68 14.02 -7.28
N LEU A 335 -14.87 13.46 -7.51
CA LEU A 335 -16.11 13.93 -6.89
C LEU A 335 -16.03 13.87 -5.35
N TRP A 336 -15.59 12.74 -4.79
CA TRP A 336 -15.35 12.62 -3.35
C TRP A 336 -14.32 13.63 -2.85
N GLY A 337 -13.31 13.97 -3.67
CA GLY A 337 -12.33 15.02 -3.36
C GLY A 337 -12.96 16.40 -3.24
N HIS A 338 -13.87 16.73 -4.16
CA HIS A 338 -14.63 17.98 -4.10
C HIS A 338 -15.57 18.01 -2.89
N VAL A 339 -16.34 16.93 -2.64
CA VAL A 339 -17.23 16.83 -1.47
C VAL A 339 -16.46 17.01 -0.17
N ARG A 340 -15.28 16.37 -0.02
CA ARG A 340 -14.40 16.57 1.14
C ARG A 340 -14.01 18.04 1.32
N ASN A 341 -13.60 18.71 0.24
CA ASN A 341 -13.19 20.11 0.31
C ASN A 341 -14.35 21.04 0.73
N PHE A 342 -15.59 20.69 0.38
CA PHE A 342 -16.80 21.41 0.82
C PHE A 342 -17.15 21.17 2.30
N ILE A 343 -16.95 19.95 2.82
CA ILE A 343 -17.28 19.59 4.20
C ILE A 343 -16.22 20.08 5.20
N ASN A 344 -14.98 20.26 4.77
CA ASN A 344 -13.87 20.78 5.58
C ASN A 344 -13.79 22.33 5.59
N TRP A 345 -14.87 23.06 5.30
CA TRP A 345 -14.95 24.51 5.45
C TRP A 345 -15.70 24.92 6.71
#